data_AF-A0A4Q4WG75-F1
#
_entry.id   AF-A0A4Q4WG75-F1
#
_cell.length_a   1.000
_cell.length_b   1.000
_cell.length_c   1.000
_cell.angle_alpha   90.00
_cell.angle_beta   90.00
_cell.angle_gamma   90.00
#
_symmetry.space_group_name_H-M   'P 1'
#
loop_
_entity.id
_entity.type
_entity.pdbx_description
1 polymer ?
#
loop_
_entity_poly.entity_id
_entity_poly.type
_entity_poly.pdbx_seq_one_letter_code
_entity_poly.pdbx_strand_id
1 'polypeptide(L)'
;MTIDWRGEICRFLGKPSGLTDDEILDALEATSDHLKEMKRLKTSEFAQPNPPRFQVIHQIQCAAFKGESGLYEDLPWVVESGPYMAHLRGSHSIRNFDLYLEQNKEITFIVYRQFECCEKAPPTHDTTNNRARRELKPDDLLVGEYVSIISEELRSAFIELSESALGGIIHPDFDADSGDQISHPYLWWFHRRTKIETAVSQLGPSFQRQLSVFQEYLESSLGDEWEAVESLLARKQIMAEYLDYLFARALADMSGCHKCGILTANEGREGLVPDRDDIGPDRMSQDEPDLDEEFYMCLPTTIFGFNMQKKEWVTLEVGFIEDVTWNEEAFELLVIDEGTKELVKAVVTNQLYAEDHADVIRGKGNGLFILLHGYLPAELLTGLQISNS
;
A
#
# COMPACT_ATOMS: atom_id res chain seq x y z
N MET A 1 57.13 -28.98 0.52
CA MET A 1 57.20 -28.17 -0.72
C MET A 1 56.65 -26.79 -0.37
N THR A 2 57.51 -25.79 -0.26
CA THR A 2 57.14 -24.40 -0.04
C THR A 2 56.83 -23.79 -1.39
N ILE A 3 55.56 -23.43 -1.62
CA ILE A 3 55.15 -22.78 -2.87
C ILE A 3 55.69 -21.34 -2.82
N ASP A 4 56.44 -20.95 -3.85
CA ASP A 4 56.92 -19.58 -4.02
C ASP A 4 55.78 -18.72 -4.57
N TRP A 5 54.92 -18.24 -3.67
CA TRP A 5 53.79 -17.40 -4.01
C TRP A 5 54.20 -16.08 -4.65
N ARG A 6 55.39 -15.56 -4.34
CA ARG A 6 55.91 -14.32 -4.95
C ARG A 6 56.24 -14.56 -6.42
N GLY A 7 56.92 -15.66 -6.73
CA GLY A 7 57.23 -16.05 -8.10
C GLY A 7 55.98 -16.26 -8.95
N GLU A 8 54.93 -16.87 -8.38
CA GLU A 8 53.65 -17.07 -9.08
C GLU A 8 52.88 -15.77 -9.33
N ILE A 9 52.85 -14.85 -8.37
CA ILE A 9 52.22 -13.53 -8.54
C ILE A 9 52.94 -12.72 -9.61
N CYS A 10 54.27 -12.67 -9.59
CA CYS A 10 55.05 -11.99 -10.62
C CYS A 10 54.82 -12.62 -12.01
N ARG A 11 54.71 -13.96 -12.09
CA ARG A 11 54.39 -14.67 -13.33
C ARG A 11 53.01 -14.30 -13.87
N PHE A 12 52.01 -14.25 -13.00
CA PHE A 12 50.64 -13.85 -13.35
C PHE A 12 50.57 -12.40 -13.88
N LEU A 13 51.34 -11.49 -13.28
CA LEU A 13 51.42 -10.08 -13.68
C LEU A 13 52.34 -9.84 -14.90
N GLY A 14 53.03 -10.87 -15.40
CA GLY A 14 53.99 -10.75 -16.50
C GLY A 14 55.25 -9.94 -16.14
N LYS A 15 55.62 -9.93 -14.85
CA LYS A 15 56.72 -9.13 -14.31
C LYS A 15 57.91 -10.00 -13.83
N PRO A 16 59.15 -9.47 -13.82
CA PRO A 16 60.31 -10.20 -13.32
C PRO A 16 60.22 -10.42 -11.80
N SER A 17 60.79 -11.53 -11.32
CA SER A 17 60.71 -11.98 -9.91
C SER A 17 61.56 -11.16 -8.92
N GLY A 18 62.29 -10.15 -9.39
CA GLY A 18 63.18 -9.30 -8.58
C GLY A 18 62.59 -7.96 -8.13
N LEU A 19 61.29 -7.75 -8.35
CA LEU A 19 60.59 -6.54 -7.90
C LEU A 19 60.46 -6.51 -6.37
N THR A 20 60.45 -5.31 -5.80
CA THR A 20 60.15 -5.06 -4.38
C THR A 20 58.66 -5.34 -4.08
N ASP A 21 58.31 -5.51 -2.80
CA ASP A 21 56.91 -5.78 -2.42
C ASP A 21 55.96 -4.64 -2.81
N ASP A 22 56.42 -3.39 -2.67
CA ASP A 22 55.65 -2.20 -3.04
C ASP A 22 55.37 -2.17 -4.55
N GLU A 23 56.37 -2.49 -5.38
CA GLU A 23 56.20 -2.55 -6.84
C GLU A 23 55.26 -3.69 -7.29
N ILE A 24 55.18 -4.78 -6.52
CA ILE A 24 54.24 -5.89 -6.78
C ILE A 24 52.82 -5.48 -6.39
N LEU A 25 52.65 -4.78 -5.27
CA LEU A 25 51.36 -4.28 -4.80
C LEU A 25 50.79 -3.24 -5.77
N ASP A 26 51.59 -2.28 -6.22
CA ASP A 26 51.21 -1.28 -7.23
C ASP A 26 50.78 -1.95 -8.54
N ALA A 27 51.50 -3.00 -8.97
CA ALA A 27 51.18 -3.75 -10.18
C ALA A 27 49.87 -4.57 -10.04
N LEU A 28 49.58 -5.09 -8.85
CA LEU A 28 48.31 -5.78 -8.55
C LEU A 28 47.14 -4.81 -8.58
N GLU A 29 47.29 -3.64 -7.98
CA GLU A 29 46.25 -2.60 -7.94
C GLU A 29 45.93 -2.10 -9.35
N ALA A 30 46.95 -1.76 -10.13
CA ALA A 30 46.79 -1.36 -11.53
C ALA A 30 46.11 -2.44 -12.39
N THR A 31 46.47 -3.72 -12.19
CA THR A 31 45.84 -4.84 -12.92
C THR A 31 44.39 -5.05 -12.48
N SER A 32 44.09 -4.90 -11.19
CA SER A 32 42.72 -4.93 -10.66
C SER A 32 41.86 -3.83 -11.28
N ASP A 33 42.38 -2.61 -11.36
CA ASP A 33 41.64 -1.49 -11.93
C ASP A 33 41.44 -1.63 -13.44
N HIS A 34 42.45 -2.13 -14.16
CA HIS A 34 42.30 -2.51 -15.57
C HIS A 34 41.23 -3.60 -15.76
N LEU A 35 41.15 -4.59 -14.87
CA LEU A 35 40.12 -5.64 -14.95
C LEU A 35 38.72 -5.08 -14.65
N LYS A 36 38.59 -4.13 -13.72
CA LYS A 36 37.33 -3.41 -13.47
C LYS A 36 36.92 -2.59 -14.69
N GLU A 37 37.85 -1.90 -15.32
CA GLU A 37 37.60 -1.07 -16.49
C GLU A 37 37.26 -1.91 -17.73
N MET A 38 37.97 -3.01 -17.97
CA MET A 38 37.64 -3.95 -19.04
C MET A 38 36.28 -4.63 -18.82
N LYS A 39 35.88 -4.90 -17.57
CA LYS A 39 34.52 -5.38 -17.26
C LYS A 39 33.47 -4.31 -17.54
N ARG A 40 33.72 -3.05 -17.19
CA ARG A 40 32.84 -1.91 -17.53
C ARG A 40 32.64 -1.78 -19.04
N LEU A 41 33.74 -1.78 -19.80
CA LEU A 41 33.72 -1.68 -21.27
C LEU A 41 33.02 -2.87 -21.93
N LYS A 42 33.28 -4.10 -21.44
CA LYS A 42 32.56 -5.31 -21.92
C LYS A 42 31.06 -5.30 -21.60
N THR A 43 30.66 -4.64 -20.52
CA THR A 43 29.24 -4.47 -20.16
C THR A 43 28.57 -3.39 -21.03
N SER A 44 29.33 -2.42 -21.53
CA SER A 44 28.85 -1.28 -22.31
C SER A 44 28.66 -1.53 -23.81
N GLU A 45 29.43 -2.43 -24.45
CA GLU A 45 29.43 -2.53 -25.92
C GLU A 45 28.47 -3.58 -26.52
N PHE A 46 27.93 -4.53 -25.74
CA PHE A 46 27.09 -5.62 -26.28
C PHE A 46 25.92 -6.11 -25.41
N ALA A 47 25.66 -5.51 -24.24
CA ALA A 47 24.49 -5.88 -23.46
C ALA A 47 23.29 -5.03 -23.89
N GLN A 48 22.25 -5.66 -24.46
CA GLN A 48 20.90 -5.14 -24.23
C GLN A 48 20.76 -5.01 -22.71
N PRO A 49 20.37 -3.84 -22.17
CA PRO A 49 20.14 -3.74 -20.74
C PRO A 49 19.13 -4.84 -20.36
N ASN A 50 19.47 -5.63 -19.35
CA ASN A 50 18.54 -6.63 -18.81
C ASN A 50 17.20 -5.94 -18.56
N PRO A 51 16.07 -6.63 -18.78
CA PRO A 51 14.76 -6.03 -18.57
C PRO A 51 14.68 -5.49 -17.13
N PRO A 52 14.12 -4.28 -16.95
CA PRO A 52 13.92 -3.72 -15.62
C PRO A 52 13.10 -4.70 -14.77
N ARG A 53 13.46 -4.84 -13.48
CA ARG A 53 12.70 -5.66 -12.53
C ARG A 53 12.60 -4.96 -11.19
N PHE A 54 11.62 -5.37 -10.40
CA PHE A 54 11.55 -5.01 -8.98
C PHE A 54 12.17 -6.10 -8.10
N GLN A 55 12.43 -5.76 -6.84
CA GLN A 55 12.86 -6.70 -5.82
C GLN A 55 12.10 -6.47 -4.53
N VAL A 56 11.58 -7.54 -3.93
CA VAL A 56 11.01 -7.49 -2.57
C VAL A 56 12.10 -7.85 -1.58
N ILE A 57 12.29 -7.00 -0.57
CA ILE A 57 13.23 -7.21 0.54
C ILE A 57 12.45 -7.18 1.85
N HIS A 58 12.67 -8.18 2.69
CA HIS A 58 12.05 -8.32 3.98
C HIS A 58 13.01 -7.79 5.05
N GLN A 59 12.61 -6.71 5.72
CA GLN A 59 13.37 -6.09 6.80
C GLN A 59 12.84 -6.62 8.12
N ILE A 60 13.69 -7.29 8.90
CA ILE A 60 13.30 -7.88 10.19
C ILE A 60 13.97 -7.11 11.31
N GLN A 61 13.17 -6.50 12.18
CA GLN A 61 13.60 -5.92 13.44
C GLN A 61 13.22 -6.87 14.58
N CYS A 62 14.22 -7.31 15.35
CA CYS A 62 14.00 -8.24 16.48
C CYS A 62 14.20 -7.51 17.81
N ALA A 63 13.15 -7.36 18.60
CA ALA A 63 13.26 -6.68 19.90
C ALA A 63 14.14 -7.44 20.92
N ALA A 64 14.28 -8.76 20.77
CA ALA A 64 15.14 -9.58 21.62
C ALA A 64 16.64 -9.39 21.31
N PHE A 65 16.98 -8.91 20.12
CA PHE A 65 18.36 -8.65 19.70
C PHE A 65 18.53 -7.17 19.36
N LYS A 66 19.15 -6.41 20.25
CA LYS A 66 19.43 -4.96 20.06
C LYS A 66 20.53 -4.74 19.01
N GLY A 67 20.21 -4.99 17.75
CA GLY A 67 21.06 -4.74 16.59
C GLY A 67 20.32 -4.01 15.48
N GLU A 68 21.03 -3.72 14.39
CA GLU A 68 20.46 -3.21 13.13
C GLU A 68 19.47 -4.24 12.55
N SER A 69 18.46 -3.75 11.86
CA SER A 69 17.49 -4.60 11.16
C SER A 69 18.19 -5.45 10.10
N GLY A 70 17.83 -6.73 10.04
CA GLY A 70 18.34 -7.63 9.02
C GLY A 70 17.55 -7.49 7.72
N LEU A 71 18.25 -7.41 6.58
CA LEU A 71 17.64 -7.42 5.25
C LEU A 71 17.71 -8.83 4.65
N TYR A 72 16.60 -9.30 4.07
CA TYR A 72 16.47 -10.65 3.53
C TYR A 72 15.75 -10.66 2.18
N GLU A 73 16.23 -11.48 1.25
CA GLU A 73 15.59 -11.68 -0.06
C GLU A 73 14.40 -12.65 0.01
N ASP A 74 14.43 -13.58 0.95
CA ASP A 74 13.39 -14.57 1.17
C ASP A 74 12.36 -14.12 2.21
N LEU A 75 11.12 -14.60 2.06
CA LEU A 75 10.06 -14.37 3.03
C LEU A 75 10.48 -14.99 4.38
N PRO A 76 10.43 -14.23 5.48
CA PRO A 76 10.81 -14.75 6.77
C PRO A 76 9.81 -15.81 7.25
N TRP A 77 10.27 -16.74 8.09
CA TRP A 77 9.40 -17.72 8.74
C TRP A 77 9.46 -17.61 10.26
N VAL A 78 8.33 -17.95 10.89
CA VAL A 78 8.22 -17.99 12.35
C VAL A 78 8.94 -19.22 12.88
N VAL A 79 9.76 -19.02 13.90
CA VAL A 79 10.40 -20.09 14.65
C VAL A 79 9.88 -20.14 16.08
N GLU A 80 9.72 -21.35 16.60
CA GLU A 80 9.30 -21.64 17.98
C GLU A 80 10.37 -21.29 19.04
N SER A 81 11.30 -20.39 18.72
CA SER A 81 12.33 -19.90 19.62
C SER A 81 12.08 -18.44 19.98
N GLY A 82 12.44 -18.02 21.19
CA GLY A 82 12.30 -16.62 21.62
C GLY A 82 10.94 -16.29 22.26
N PRO A 83 10.74 -15.02 22.66
CA PRO A 83 9.52 -14.56 23.32
C PRO A 83 8.27 -14.81 22.47
N TYR A 84 7.18 -15.21 23.12
CA TYR A 84 5.86 -15.45 22.52
C TYR A 84 5.82 -16.48 21.37
N MET A 85 6.91 -17.22 21.12
CA MET A 85 7.05 -18.14 19.98
C MET A 85 6.81 -17.46 18.63
N ALA A 86 7.13 -16.17 18.56
CA ALA A 86 6.84 -15.28 17.44
C ALA A 86 8.11 -14.67 16.86
N HIS A 87 9.25 -15.36 16.95
CA HIS A 87 10.52 -14.86 16.39
C HIS A 87 10.63 -15.19 14.91
N LEU A 88 11.14 -14.27 14.11
CA LEU A 88 11.31 -14.43 12.67
C LEU A 88 12.77 -14.71 12.29
N ARG A 89 12.96 -15.53 11.25
CA ARG A 89 14.26 -15.76 10.60
C ARG A 89 14.12 -15.71 9.08
N GLY A 90 15.18 -15.27 8.42
CA GLY A 90 15.38 -15.40 6.97
C GLY A 90 16.67 -16.17 6.66
N SER A 91 16.73 -16.80 5.50
CA SER A 91 17.88 -17.62 5.05
C SER A 91 18.88 -16.79 4.26
N HIS A 92 18.40 -15.88 3.41
CA HIS A 92 19.20 -15.15 2.43
C HIS A 92 19.38 -13.70 2.87
N SER A 93 20.29 -13.51 3.83
CA SER A 93 20.58 -12.19 4.38
C SER A 93 21.49 -11.37 3.47
N ILE A 94 21.07 -10.13 3.19
CA ILE A 94 21.86 -9.12 2.49
C ILE A 94 22.72 -8.38 3.50
N ARG A 95 24.03 -8.68 3.51
CA ARG A 95 24.98 -8.07 4.47
C ARG A 95 25.54 -6.73 4.03
N ASN A 96 25.72 -6.55 2.73
CA ASN A 96 26.24 -5.33 2.14
C ASN A 96 25.28 -4.92 1.02
N PHE A 97 24.42 -3.95 1.35
CA PHE A 97 23.35 -3.50 0.48
C PHE A 97 23.87 -2.76 -0.75
N ASP A 98 24.91 -1.94 -0.60
CA ASP A 98 25.53 -1.22 -1.72
C ASP A 98 26.11 -2.19 -2.77
N LEU A 99 26.80 -3.24 -2.30
CA LEU A 99 27.32 -4.29 -3.17
C LEU A 99 26.19 -5.07 -3.86
N TYR A 100 25.08 -5.29 -3.17
CA TYR A 100 23.90 -5.95 -3.74
C TYR A 100 23.32 -5.13 -4.89
N LEU A 101 23.14 -3.81 -4.71
CA LEU A 101 22.66 -2.93 -5.78
C LEU A 101 23.63 -2.87 -6.97
N GLU A 102 24.94 -2.80 -6.72
CA GLU A 102 25.96 -2.81 -7.79
C GLU A 102 25.96 -4.12 -8.60
N GLN A 103 25.60 -5.24 -7.98
CA GLN A 103 25.48 -6.52 -8.66
C GLN A 103 24.17 -6.68 -9.44
N ASN A 104 23.13 -5.92 -9.09
CA ASN A 104 21.78 -6.06 -9.62
C ASN A 104 21.29 -4.72 -10.21
N LYS A 105 22.00 -4.22 -11.22
CA LYS A 105 21.71 -2.90 -11.84
C LYS A 105 20.39 -2.83 -12.59
N GLU A 106 19.75 -3.98 -12.82
CA GLU A 106 18.42 -4.07 -13.41
C GLU A 106 17.28 -3.82 -12.42
N ILE A 107 17.57 -3.70 -11.12
CA ILE A 107 16.56 -3.37 -10.10
C ILE A 107 16.16 -1.90 -10.24
N THR A 108 14.88 -1.65 -10.47
CA THR A 108 14.35 -0.29 -10.67
C THR A 108 13.79 0.32 -9.40
N PHE A 109 13.16 -0.51 -8.56
CA PHE A 109 12.69 -0.16 -7.24
C PHE A 109 12.70 -1.39 -6.33
N ILE A 110 12.72 -1.14 -5.03
CA ILE A 110 12.68 -2.16 -3.99
C ILE A 110 11.42 -1.99 -3.17
N VAL A 111 10.70 -3.08 -2.94
CA VAL A 111 9.57 -3.14 -2.02
C VAL A 111 10.11 -3.64 -0.68
N TYR A 112 10.03 -2.80 0.34
CA TYR A 112 10.39 -3.17 1.70
C TYR A 112 9.14 -3.64 2.44
N ARG A 113 9.18 -4.88 2.93
CA ARG A 113 8.21 -5.41 3.90
C ARG A 113 8.86 -5.45 5.27
N GLN A 114 8.35 -4.65 6.20
CA GLN A 114 8.92 -4.49 7.53
C GLN A 114 8.21 -5.40 8.52
N PHE A 115 8.99 -6.20 9.24
CA PHE A 115 8.50 -7.12 10.25
C PHE A 115 9.13 -6.83 11.59
N GLU A 116 8.32 -6.90 12.64
CA GLU A 116 8.77 -6.79 14.02
C GLU A 116 8.46 -8.07 14.78
N CYS A 117 9.46 -8.58 15.51
CA CYS A 117 9.28 -9.78 16.31
C CYS A 117 9.78 -9.60 17.75
N CYS A 118 9.22 -10.40 18.65
CA CYS A 118 9.59 -10.50 20.06
C CYS A 118 9.26 -9.28 20.95
N GLU A 119 8.65 -8.21 20.44
CA GLU A 119 8.32 -7.02 21.25
C GLU A 119 7.08 -7.23 22.12
N LYS A 120 5.98 -7.68 21.51
CA LYS A 120 4.68 -7.91 22.17
C LYS A 120 4.17 -9.30 21.83
N ALA A 121 3.26 -9.82 22.66
CA ALA A 121 2.49 -10.99 22.25
C ALA A 121 1.74 -10.61 20.97
N PRO A 122 1.73 -11.48 19.93
CA PRO A 122 0.90 -11.25 18.76
C PRO A 122 -0.53 -10.97 19.21
N PRO A 123 -1.29 -10.09 18.52
CA PRO A 123 -2.67 -9.80 18.89
C PRO A 123 -3.49 -11.10 18.86
N THR A 124 -3.67 -11.71 20.04
CA THR A 124 -4.58 -12.83 20.22
C THR A 124 -5.98 -12.24 20.25
N HIS A 125 -6.70 -12.34 19.14
CA HIS A 125 -8.11 -11.92 19.08
C HIS A 125 -9.07 -12.82 19.90
N ASP A 126 -8.56 -13.71 20.76
CA ASP A 126 -9.38 -14.57 21.62
C ASP A 126 -8.88 -14.60 23.07
N THR A 127 -9.60 -13.89 23.94
CA THR A 127 -9.54 -14.01 25.41
C THR A 127 -10.35 -15.18 25.96
N THR A 128 -10.68 -16.19 25.13
CA THR A 128 -11.35 -17.40 25.61
C THR A 128 -10.38 -18.58 25.60
N ASN A 129 -10.17 -19.13 26.81
CA ASN A 129 -9.41 -20.34 27.06
C ASN A 129 -9.84 -21.49 26.12
N ASN A 130 -9.12 -21.70 25.02
CA ASN A 130 -9.09 -22.99 24.34
C ASN A 130 -7.71 -23.25 23.73
N ARG A 131 -7.14 -24.40 24.10
CA ARG A 131 -5.77 -24.85 23.85
C ARG A 131 -5.50 -25.30 22.39
N ALA A 132 -5.95 -24.55 21.40
CA ALA A 132 -5.45 -24.68 20.04
C ALA A 132 -4.52 -23.50 19.79
N ARG A 133 -3.21 -23.71 19.94
CA ARG A 133 -2.20 -22.72 19.56
C ARG A 133 -2.36 -22.47 18.06
N ARG A 134 -2.85 -21.29 17.68
CA ARG A 134 -2.88 -20.87 16.28
C ARG A 134 -1.43 -20.78 15.79
N GLU A 135 -1.12 -21.44 14.68
CA GLU A 135 0.16 -21.27 14.00
C GLU A 135 0.23 -19.82 13.51
N LEU A 136 1.19 -19.06 14.03
CA LEU A 136 1.44 -17.68 13.62
C LEU A 136 2.03 -17.67 12.22
N LYS A 137 1.48 -16.82 11.35
CA LYS A 137 2.04 -16.57 10.02
C LYS A 137 2.97 -15.35 10.07
N PRO A 138 3.96 -15.27 9.17
CA PRO A 138 4.83 -14.09 9.07
C PRO A 138 4.06 -12.79 8.85
N ASP A 139 2.97 -12.83 8.07
CA ASP A 139 2.14 -11.66 7.80
C ASP A 139 1.44 -11.11 9.06
N ASP A 140 1.24 -11.94 10.10
CA ASP A 140 0.69 -11.48 11.39
C ASP A 140 1.69 -10.56 12.15
N LEU A 141 2.95 -10.52 11.72
CA LEU A 141 4.06 -9.75 12.30
C LEU A 141 4.56 -8.65 11.36
N LEU A 142 3.89 -8.44 10.22
CA LEU A 142 4.16 -7.35 9.29
C LEU A 142 3.66 -6.03 9.90
N VAL A 143 4.53 -5.04 10.01
CA VAL A 143 4.21 -3.72 10.58
C VAL A 143 4.08 -2.62 9.54
N GLY A 144 4.65 -2.83 8.35
CA GLY A 144 4.59 -1.83 7.29
C GLY A 144 5.13 -2.34 5.97
N GLU A 145 4.75 -1.64 4.91
CA GLU A 145 5.28 -1.85 3.56
C GLU A 145 5.50 -0.49 2.88
N TYR A 146 6.62 -0.34 2.18
CA TYR A 146 6.89 0.84 1.36
C TYR A 146 7.77 0.48 0.16
N VAL A 147 7.65 1.25 -0.92
CA VAL A 147 8.50 1.13 -2.11
C VAL A 147 9.58 2.19 -2.06
N SER A 148 10.81 1.80 -2.40
CA SER A 148 11.90 2.73 -2.62
C SER A 148 12.41 2.71 -4.06
N ILE A 149 12.39 3.87 -4.70
CA ILE A 149 12.82 4.03 -6.09
C ILE A 149 14.34 4.08 -6.16
N ILE A 150 14.94 3.18 -6.93
CA ILE A 150 16.41 3.09 -7.10
C ILE A 150 16.83 3.69 -8.45
N SER A 151 16.00 3.53 -9.48
CA SER A 151 16.29 4.02 -10.83
C SER A 151 15.83 5.47 -11.02
N GLU A 152 16.76 6.34 -11.40
CA GLU A 152 16.48 7.71 -11.82
C GLU A 152 15.53 7.79 -13.03
N GLU A 153 15.55 6.78 -13.89
CA GLU A 153 14.66 6.71 -15.04
C GLU A 153 13.21 6.46 -14.61
N LEU A 154 13.01 5.58 -13.62
CA LEU A 154 11.69 5.35 -13.02
C LEU A 154 11.20 6.58 -12.25
N ARG A 155 12.09 7.26 -11.50
CA ARG A 155 11.75 8.52 -10.82
C ARG A 155 11.25 9.56 -11.82
N SER A 156 11.99 9.77 -12.89
CA SER A 156 11.61 10.71 -13.95
C SER A 156 10.26 10.34 -14.58
N ALA A 157 9.99 9.05 -14.77
CA ALA A 157 8.71 8.56 -15.27
C ALA A 157 7.55 8.85 -14.30
N PHE A 158 7.77 8.72 -12.98
CA PHE A 158 6.75 9.07 -11.98
C PHE A 158 6.48 10.56 -11.90
N ILE A 159 7.51 11.41 -12.02
CA ILE A 159 7.34 12.88 -12.04
C ILE A 159 6.44 13.28 -13.21
N GLU A 160 6.76 12.82 -14.43
CA GLU A 160 5.95 13.09 -15.63
C GLU A 160 4.52 12.50 -15.52
N LEU A 161 4.39 11.32 -14.92
CA LEU A 161 3.08 10.72 -14.65
C LEU A 161 2.25 11.56 -13.67
N SER A 162 2.91 12.13 -12.65
CA SER A 162 2.22 12.91 -11.62
C SER A 162 1.61 14.19 -12.18
N GLU A 163 2.35 14.90 -13.04
CA GLU A 163 1.89 16.12 -13.71
C GLU A 163 0.71 15.84 -14.66
N SER A 164 0.70 14.67 -15.30
CA SER A 164 -0.30 14.33 -16.33
C SER A 164 -1.56 13.63 -15.78
N ALA A 165 -1.43 12.77 -14.76
CA ALA A 165 -2.52 11.89 -14.31
C ALA A 165 -2.94 12.06 -12.85
N LEU A 166 -2.06 12.58 -11.97
CA LEU A 166 -2.29 12.59 -10.52
C LEU A 166 -2.76 13.94 -9.97
N GLY A 167 -2.91 14.95 -10.81
CA GLY A 167 -3.44 16.26 -10.39
C GLY A 167 -4.75 16.18 -9.59
N GLY A 168 -4.83 16.96 -8.50
CA GLY A 168 -6.03 17.10 -7.67
C GLY A 168 -6.26 16.01 -6.61
N ILE A 169 -5.31 15.08 -6.42
CA ILE A 169 -5.30 14.14 -5.29
C ILE A 169 -3.97 14.23 -4.55
N ILE A 170 -3.93 13.80 -3.29
CA ILE A 170 -2.68 13.59 -2.59
C ILE A 170 -2.01 12.35 -3.17
N HIS A 171 -0.78 12.52 -3.63
CA HIS A 171 0.08 11.45 -4.14
C HIS A 171 1.50 11.65 -3.59
N PRO A 172 2.37 10.63 -3.67
CA PRO A 172 3.76 10.78 -3.27
C PRO A 172 4.44 11.91 -4.04
N ASP A 173 5.24 12.72 -3.35
CA ASP A 173 6.06 13.73 -3.99
C ASP A 173 7.29 13.05 -4.59
N PHE A 174 7.36 12.91 -5.92
CA PHE A 174 8.45 12.21 -6.60
C PHE A 174 9.68 13.09 -6.88
N ASP A 175 9.56 14.42 -6.67
CA ASP A 175 10.60 15.40 -6.96
C ASP A 175 11.47 15.71 -5.72
N ALA A 176 10.93 15.50 -4.51
CA ALA A 176 11.69 15.61 -3.27
C ALA A 176 12.58 14.40 -2.97
N ASP A 177 13.71 14.60 -2.28
CA ASP A 177 14.56 13.53 -1.73
C ASP A 177 13.79 12.63 -0.72
N SER A 178 12.70 13.13 -0.14
CA SER A 178 11.76 12.36 0.69
C SER A 178 10.78 11.50 -0.12
N GLY A 179 10.72 11.69 -1.43
CA GLY A 179 9.94 10.91 -2.40
C GLY A 179 10.44 9.51 -2.66
N ASP A 180 11.60 9.20 -2.08
CA ASP A 180 12.29 7.93 -2.24
C ASP A 180 11.58 6.79 -1.52
N GLN A 181 10.57 7.07 -0.69
CA GLN A 181 9.78 6.08 0.02
C GLN A 181 8.29 6.33 -0.19
N ILE A 182 7.65 5.44 -0.95
CA ILE A 182 6.22 5.44 -1.20
C ILE A 182 5.59 4.42 -0.25
N SER A 183 4.91 4.90 0.77
CA SER A 183 4.24 4.03 1.76
C SER A 183 3.01 3.35 1.18
N HIS A 184 2.79 2.10 1.58
CA HIS A 184 1.51 1.42 1.44
C HIS A 184 0.44 2.13 2.30
N PRO A 185 -0.83 2.22 1.87
CA PRO A 185 -1.43 1.62 0.67
C PRO A 185 -1.30 2.49 -0.59
N TYR A 186 -1.07 1.87 -1.75
CA TYR A 186 -0.90 2.55 -3.04
C TYR A 186 -2.23 3.03 -3.67
N LEU A 187 -3.15 3.55 -2.84
CA LEU A 187 -4.52 3.93 -3.22
C LEU A 187 -4.57 4.98 -4.33
N TRP A 188 -3.61 5.92 -4.34
CA TRP A 188 -3.49 6.94 -5.36
C TRP A 188 -3.40 6.35 -6.78
N TRP A 189 -2.75 5.18 -6.92
CA TRP A 189 -2.71 4.45 -8.20
C TRP A 189 -4.09 3.90 -8.52
N PHE A 190 -4.72 3.18 -7.57
CA PHE A 190 -6.06 2.60 -7.74
C PHE A 190 -7.10 3.62 -8.21
N HIS A 191 -7.17 4.78 -7.55
CA HIS A 191 -8.13 5.85 -7.86
C HIS A 191 -7.91 6.51 -9.23
N ARG A 192 -6.69 6.45 -9.78
CA ARG A 192 -6.31 7.09 -11.03
C ARG A 192 -5.97 6.10 -12.15
N ARG A 193 -6.18 4.78 -11.98
CA ARG A 193 -5.81 3.73 -12.95
C ARG A 193 -6.14 4.07 -14.41
N THR A 194 -7.37 4.49 -14.70
CA THR A 194 -7.78 4.83 -16.08
C THR A 194 -7.03 6.05 -16.66
N LYS A 195 -6.77 7.06 -15.83
CA LYS A 195 -5.97 8.23 -16.23
C LYS A 195 -4.49 7.88 -16.37
N ILE A 196 -3.97 7.05 -15.47
CA ILE A 196 -2.60 6.55 -15.51
C ILE A 196 -2.37 5.73 -16.78
N GLU A 197 -3.23 4.77 -17.10
CA GLU A 197 -3.15 3.98 -18.35
C GLU A 197 -3.11 4.88 -19.59
N THR A 198 -3.97 5.91 -19.60
CA THR A 198 -4.00 6.88 -20.70
C THR A 198 -2.71 7.68 -20.78
N ALA A 199 -2.20 8.18 -19.65
CA ALA A 199 -0.95 8.93 -19.59
C ALA A 199 0.25 8.08 -19.99
N VAL A 200 0.38 6.87 -19.43
CA VAL A 200 1.44 5.90 -19.74
C VAL A 200 1.51 5.63 -21.24
N SER A 201 0.37 5.47 -21.92
CA SER A 201 0.33 5.25 -23.38
C SER A 201 0.93 6.39 -24.21
N GLN A 202 0.99 7.61 -23.64
CA GLN A 202 1.53 8.81 -24.28
C GLN A 202 3.01 9.05 -23.93
N LEU A 203 3.53 8.39 -22.89
CA LEU A 203 4.93 8.48 -22.48
C LEU A 203 5.87 7.76 -23.45
N GLY A 204 7.17 8.07 -23.37
CA GLY A 204 8.19 7.38 -24.15
C GLY A 204 8.30 5.88 -23.83
N PRO A 205 8.76 5.03 -24.77
CA PRO A 205 8.81 3.58 -24.59
C PRO A 205 9.71 3.12 -23.43
N SER A 206 10.65 3.96 -23.00
CA SER A 206 11.47 3.65 -21.82
C SER A 206 10.70 3.83 -20.52
N PHE A 207 9.97 4.94 -20.37
CA PHE A 207 9.12 5.19 -19.21
C PHE A 207 7.98 4.18 -19.13
N GLN A 208 7.39 3.80 -20.27
CA GLN A 208 6.40 2.73 -20.32
C GLN A 208 6.93 1.41 -19.75
N ARG A 209 8.16 1.01 -20.12
CA ARG A 209 8.79 -0.21 -19.60
C ARG A 209 9.11 -0.11 -18.10
N GLN A 210 9.48 1.06 -17.60
CA GLN A 210 9.75 1.28 -16.19
C GLN A 210 8.46 1.19 -15.36
N LEU A 211 7.41 1.91 -15.79
CA LEU A 211 6.13 1.94 -15.11
C LEU A 211 5.37 0.61 -15.21
N SER A 212 5.55 -0.17 -16.29
CA SER A 212 4.93 -1.49 -16.40
C SER A 212 5.43 -2.46 -15.33
N VAL A 213 6.69 -2.35 -14.90
CA VAL A 213 7.23 -3.19 -13.81
C VAL A 213 6.59 -2.81 -12.47
N PHE A 214 6.32 -1.52 -12.25
CA PHE A 214 5.59 -1.08 -11.06
C PHE A 214 4.13 -1.54 -11.09
N GLN A 215 3.47 -1.44 -12.24
CA GLN A 215 2.13 -1.97 -12.43
C GLN A 215 2.06 -3.48 -12.19
N GLU A 216 3.02 -4.26 -12.71
CA GLU A 216 3.11 -5.70 -12.48
C GLU A 216 3.24 -6.04 -10.99
N TYR A 217 4.05 -5.28 -10.24
CA TYR A 217 4.12 -5.44 -8.79
C TYR A 217 2.75 -5.21 -8.13
N LEU A 218 2.08 -4.10 -8.44
CA LEU A 218 0.78 -3.78 -7.85
C LEU A 218 -0.28 -4.84 -8.19
N GLU A 219 -0.33 -5.31 -9.44
CA GLU A 219 -1.25 -6.38 -9.85
C GLU A 219 -0.95 -7.69 -9.12
N SER A 220 0.33 -8.03 -8.92
CA SER A 220 0.72 -9.26 -8.22
C SER A 220 0.42 -9.22 -6.71
N SER A 221 0.50 -8.04 -6.08
CA SER A 221 0.38 -7.88 -4.63
C SER A 221 -1.05 -7.50 -4.21
N LEU A 222 -1.70 -6.63 -4.97
CA LEU A 222 -3.00 -6.04 -4.66
C LEU A 222 -4.10 -6.43 -5.64
N GLY A 223 -3.82 -7.20 -6.69
CA GLY A 223 -4.79 -7.57 -7.71
C GLY A 223 -6.04 -8.25 -7.14
N ASP A 224 -5.85 -9.27 -6.28
CA ASP A 224 -6.97 -9.99 -5.64
C ASP A 224 -7.82 -9.05 -4.76
N GLU A 225 -7.18 -8.13 -4.05
CA GLU A 225 -7.86 -7.13 -3.21
C GLU A 225 -8.65 -6.15 -4.07
N TRP A 226 -8.04 -5.63 -5.13
CA TRP A 226 -8.69 -4.72 -6.07
C TRP A 226 -9.86 -5.37 -6.79
N GLU A 227 -9.74 -6.63 -7.20
CA GLU A 227 -10.85 -7.40 -7.77
C GLU A 227 -12.01 -7.58 -6.75
N ALA A 228 -11.68 -7.85 -5.49
CA ALA A 228 -12.68 -7.95 -4.42
C ALA A 228 -13.40 -6.62 -4.22
N VAL A 229 -12.66 -5.51 -4.14
CA VAL A 229 -13.20 -4.15 -4.04
C VAL A 229 -14.08 -3.83 -5.25
N GLU A 230 -13.60 -4.03 -6.47
CA GLU A 230 -14.38 -3.77 -7.69
C GLU A 230 -15.66 -4.61 -7.76
N SER A 231 -15.61 -5.88 -7.36
CA SER A 231 -16.76 -6.77 -7.30
C SER A 231 -17.82 -6.26 -6.31
N LEU A 232 -17.38 -5.76 -5.14
CA LEU A 232 -18.25 -5.13 -4.15
C LEU A 232 -18.86 -3.82 -4.70
N LEU A 233 -18.04 -2.94 -5.26
CA LEU A 233 -18.49 -1.68 -5.87
C LEU A 233 -19.46 -1.93 -7.02
N ALA A 234 -19.24 -2.97 -7.83
CA ALA A 234 -20.14 -3.36 -8.92
C ALA A 234 -21.53 -3.77 -8.40
N ARG A 235 -21.60 -4.31 -7.19
CA ARG A 235 -22.83 -4.68 -6.46
C ARG A 235 -23.38 -3.54 -5.59
N LYS A 236 -22.75 -2.37 -5.59
CA LYS A 236 -23.08 -1.22 -4.73
C LYS A 236 -22.95 -1.54 -3.24
N GLN A 237 -21.98 -2.38 -2.88
CA GLN A 237 -21.64 -2.73 -1.50
C GLN A 237 -20.18 -2.39 -1.23
N ILE A 238 -19.82 -2.23 0.05
CA ILE A 238 -18.43 -2.18 0.47
C ILE A 238 -18.27 -2.75 1.88
N MET A 239 -17.11 -3.30 2.18
CA MET A 239 -16.75 -3.74 3.54
C MET A 239 -15.99 -2.64 4.26
N ALA A 240 -16.07 -2.62 5.59
CA ALA A 240 -15.39 -1.61 6.42
C ALA A 240 -13.88 -1.54 6.16
N GLU A 241 -13.25 -2.70 5.92
CA GLU A 241 -11.82 -2.83 5.60
C GLU A 241 -11.41 -2.21 4.26
N TYR A 242 -12.37 -1.93 3.36
CA TYR A 242 -12.11 -1.33 2.05
C TYR A 242 -12.66 0.09 1.93
N LEU A 243 -13.08 0.72 3.02
CA LEU A 243 -13.65 2.07 2.98
C LEU A 243 -12.70 3.10 2.36
N ASP A 244 -11.40 2.97 2.58
CA ASP A 244 -10.39 3.87 2.03
C ASP A 244 -10.38 3.85 0.49
N TYR A 245 -10.82 2.76 -0.15
CA TYR A 245 -10.96 2.68 -1.60
C TYR A 245 -12.10 3.52 -2.18
N LEU A 246 -13.00 4.07 -1.35
CA LEU A 246 -14.05 4.98 -1.81
C LEU A 246 -13.64 6.44 -1.87
N PHE A 247 -12.62 6.83 -1.10
CA PHE A 247 -12.29 8.23 -0.87
C PHE A 247 -10.84 8.49 -1.26
N ALA A 248 -10.64 9.35 -2.26
CA ALA A 248 -9.30 9.86 -2.54
C ALA A 248 -9.11 11.14 -1.72
N ARG A 249 -8.07 11.16 -0.87
CA ARG A 249 -7.70 12.37 -0.12
C ARG A 249 -7.35 13.47 -1.12
N ALA A 250 -8.15 14.53 -1.15
CA ALA A 250 -7.99 15.64 -2.09
C ALA A 250 -7.06 16.70 -1.49
N LEU A 251 -6.30 17.40 -2.34
CA LEU A 251 -5.67 18.66 -1.97
C LEU A 251 -6.79 19.70 -1.85
N ALA A 252 -7.06 20.17 -0.63
CA ALA A 252 -7.95 21.30 -0.43
C ALA A 252 -7.37 22.52 -1.18
N ASP A 253 -8.15 23.12 -2.08
CA ASP A 253 -7.81 24.40 -2.74
C ASP A 253 -7.88 25.53 -1.69
N MET A 254 -6.85 25.61 -0.85
CA MET A 254 -6.75 26.56 0.25
C MET A 254 -6.19 27.91 -0.22
N SER A 255 -6.87 28.54 -1.18
CA SER A 255 -6.55 29.90 -1.62
C SER A 255 -6.96 31.01 -0.62
N GLY A 256 -7.28 30.69 0.64
CA GLY A 256 -7.84 31.66 1.59
C GLY A 256 -7.52 31.51 3.07
N CYS A 257 -6.77 30.51 3.53
CA CYS A 257 -6.47 30.37 4.97
C CYS A 257 -5.03 30.82 5.28
N HIS A 258 -4.86 32.08 5.67
CA HIS A 258 -3.57 32.64 6.10
C HIS A 258 -3.11 32.15 7.49
N LYS A 259 -3.70 31.08 8.04
CA LYS A 259 -3.40 30.56 9.38
C LYS A 259 -3.35 29.05 9.54
N CYS A 260 -3.84 28.24 8.60
CA CYS A 260 -3.48 26.82 8.60
C CYS A 260 -2.13 26.69 7.89
N GLY A 261 -1.08 26.37 8.65
CA GLY A 261 0.29 26.23 8.17
C GLY A 261 0.53 24.98 7.31
N ILE A 262 -0.37 24.70 6.37
CA ILE A 262 -0.18 23.66 5.36
C ILE A 262 -0.12 24.39 4.03
N LEU A 263 1.12 24.60 3.56
CA LEU A 263 1.62 24.63 2.18
C LEU A 263 2.73 25.68 1.99
N THR A 264 3.93 25.14 1.74
CA THR A 264 5.13 25.71 1.09
C THR A 264 5.82 26.91 1.75
N ALA A 265 7.10 26.73 2.11
CA ALA A 265 8.22 27.34 1.38
C ALA A 265 9.57 27.14 2.11
N ASN A 266 10.60 26.88 1.30
CA ASN A 266 12.00 27.01 1.67
C ASN A 266 12.31 28.38 2.28
N GLU A 267 13.00 28.40 3.42
CA GLU A 267 14.36 28.96 3.57
C GLU A 267 14.73 29.06 5.07
N GLY A 268 15.65 28.19 5.50
CA GLY A 268 16.59 28.42 6.59
C GLY A 268 16.05 28.71 8.00
N ARG A 269 15.89 27.65 8.81
CA ARG A 269 16.52 27.49 10.14
C ARG A 269 16.07 26.20 10.83
N GLU A 270 17.03 25.63 11.55
CA GLU A 270 17.02 24.36 12.28
C GLU A 270 15.75 24.11 13.12
N GLY A 271 15.19 22.89 12.99
CA GLY A 271 14.13 22.37 13.86
C GLY A 271 13.14 21.50 13.10
N LEU A 272 13.48 20.23 12.89
CA LEU A 272 12.54 19.19 12.47
C LEU A 272 11.35 19.16 13.45
N VAL A 273 10.18 19.63 13.01
CA VAL A 273 8.92 19.21 13.63
C VAL A 273 8.49 17.97 12.84
N PRO A 274 8.40 16.79 13.48
CA PRO A 274 7.92 15.59 12.80
C PRO A 274 6.49 15.84 12.31
N ASP A 275 6.10 15.13 11.25
CA ASP A 275 4.72 15.01 10.77
C ASP A 275 3.77 14.90 11.96
N ARG A 276 3.17 16.04 12.34
CA ARG A 276 2.20 16.09 13.41
C ARG A 276 0.89 15.95 12.70
N ASP A 277 0.40 14.72 12.64
CA ASP A 277 -1.01 14.46 12.85
C ASP A 277 -1.45 15.34 14.04
N ASP A 278 -2.01 16.48 13.71
CA ASP A 278 -2.37 17.59 14.59
C ASP A 278 -3.63 17.27 15.40
N ILE A 279 -4.26 16.13 15.11
CA ILE A 279 -5.41 15.63 15.84
C ILE A 279 -5.00 14.54 16.83
N GLY A 280 -3.94 13.78 16.56
CA GLY A 280 -3.42 12.76 17.47
C GLY A 280 -4.38 11.57 17.66
N PRO A 281 -3.85 10.37 17.96
CA PRO A 281 -4.62 9.14 17.93
C PRO A 281 -5.80 9.15 18.92
N ASP A 282 -5.65 9.82 20.05
CA ASP A 282 -6.68 9.89 21.09
C ASP A 282 -7.91 10.67 20.63
N ARG A 283 -7.75 11.76 19.86
CA ARG A 283 -8.90 12.53 19.36
C ARG A 283 -9.46 11.92 18.08
N MET A 284 -8.63 11.33 17.23
CA MET A 284 -9.09 10.57 16.06
C MET A 284 -9.93 9.34 16.44
N SER A 285 -9.73 8.80 17.65
CA SER A 285 -10.52 7.67 18.18
C SER A 285 -11.88 8.06 18.78
N GLN A 286 -12.19 9.36 18.88
CA GLN A 286 -13.47 9.84 19.42
C GLN A 286 -14.47 9.98 18.28
N ASP A 287 -15.71 9.53 18.50
CA ASP A 287 -16.79 9.66 17.51
C ASP A 287 -17.17 11.15 17.28
N GLU A 288 -17.08 11.97 18.33
CA GLU A 288 -17.31 13.41 18.29
C GLU A 288 -16.15 14.14 18.96
N PRO A 289 -15.01 14.33 18.26
CA PRO A 289 -13.90 15.09 18.81
C PRO A 289 -14.30 16.57 18.93
N ASP A 290 -13.97 17.19 20.05
CA ASP A 290 -14.15 18.63 20.27
C ASP A 290 -13.14 19.41 19.42
N LEU A 291 -13.45 19.55 18.13
CA LEU A 291 -12.68 20.30 17.13
C LEU A 291 -13.14 21.76 17.14
N ASP A 292 -12.19 22.69 17.06
CA ASP A 292 -12.51 24.12 17.05
C ASP A 292 -13.12 24.57 15.70
N GLU A 293 -13.87 25.66 15.71
CA GLU A 293 -14.46 26.25 14.49
C GLU A 293 -13.39 26.59 13.43
N GLU A 294 -12.16 26.91 13.86
CA GLU A 294 -11.02 27.17 12.97
C GLU A 294 -10.62 25.91 12.19
N PHE A 295 -10.66 24.72 12.81
CA PHE A 295 -10.41 23.45 12.13
C PHE A 295 -11.49 23.10 11.12
N TYR A 296 -12.78 23.27 11.46
CA TYR A 296 -13.87 23.03 10.51
C TYR A 296 -13.77 23.92 9.25
N MET A 297 -13.25 25.15 9.39
CA MET A 297 -12.98 26.04 8.25
C MET A 297 -11.80 25.60 7.38
N CYS A 298 -10.93 24.72 7.88
CA CYS A 298 -9.80 24.15 7.14
C CYS A 298 -10.17 22.87 6.39
N LEU A 299 -11.34 22.28 6.67
CA LEU A 299 -11.81 21.10 5.96
C LEU A 299 -12.19 21.47 4.51
N PRO A 300 -11.83 20.63 3.53
CA PRO A 300 -12.20 20.89 2.15
C PRO A 300 -13.72 20.86 2.01
N THR A 301 -14.28 21.81 1.27
CA THR A 301 -15.72 21.87 0.97
C THR A 301 -16.18 20.73 0.06
N THR A 302 -15.23 20.05 -0.59
CA THR A 302 -15.48 18.92 -1.47
C THR A 302 -14.46 17.80 -1.27
N ILE A 303 -14.89 16.55 -1.45
CA ILE A 303 -14.03 15.37 -1.42
C ILE A 303 -14.21 14.57 -2.71
N PHE A 304 -13.18 13.87 -3.16
CA PHE A 304 -13.31 12.99 -4.32
C PHE A 304 -13.76 11.62 -3.85
N GLY A 305 -14.93 11.17 -4.30
CA GLY A 305 -15.55 9.93 -3.86
C GLY A 305 -16.16 9.12 -4.99
N PHE A 306 -16.34 7.82 -4.77
CA PHE A 306 -16.99 6.96 -5.75
C PHE A 306 -18.52 6.99 -5.63
N ASN A 307 -19.20 7.41 -6.69
CA ASN A 307 -20.65 7.38 -6.75
C ASN A 307 -21.15 5.97 -7.05
N MET A 308 -21.64 5.27 -6.02
CA MET A 308 -22.15 3.90 -6.13
C MET A 308 -23.34 3.74 -7.09
N GLN A 309 -24.17 4.76 -7.25
CA GLN A 309 -25.34 4.68 -8.14
C GLN A 309 -24.92 4.75 -9.61
N LYS A 310 -24.02 5.68 -9.94
CA LYS A 310 -23.55 5.96 -11.30
C LYS A 310 -22.31 5.16 -11.70
N LYS A 311 -21.61 4.54 -10.73
CA LYS A 311 -20.34 3.81 -10.89
C LYS A 311 -19.21 4.66 -11.47
N GLU A 312 -19.15 5.91 -11.05
CA GLU A 312 -18.13 6.86 -11.49
C GLU A 312 -17.53 7.58 -10.29
N TRP A 313 -16.27 7.97 -10.44
CA TRP A 313 -15.60 8.84 -9.50
C TRP A 313 -16.08 10.28 -9.71
N VAL A 314 -16.56 10.91 -8.64
CA VAL A 314 -17.11 12.27 -8.68
C VAL A 314 -16.57 13.12 -7.54
N THR A 315 -16.66 14.43 -7.68
CA THR A 315 -16.46 15.36 -6.58
C THR A 315 -17.77 15.46 -5.79
N LEU A 316 -17.73 15.12 -4.50
CA LEU A 316 -18.83 15.19 -3.56
C LEU A 316 -18.69 16.47 -2.73
N GLU A 317 -19.79 17.17 -2.47
CA GLU A 317 -19.81 18.32 -1.58
C GLU A 317 -20.02 17.85 -0.14
N VAL A 318 -19.07 18.18 0.75
CA VAL A 318 -19.08 17.72 2.15
C VAL A 318 -20.31 18.24 2.89
N GLY A 319 -20.80 19.43 2.54
CA GLY A 319 -22.01 20.02 3.13
C GLY A 319 -23.32 19.27 2.85
N PHE A 320 -23.32 18.31 1.93
CA PHE A 320 -24.47 17.44 1.66
C PHE A 320 -24.30 16.03 2.21
N ILE A 321 -23.24 15.77 2.99
CA ILE A 321 -23.10 14.51 3.72
C ILE A 321 -24.01 14.59 4.94
N GLU A 322 -24.97 13.69 5.00
CA GLU A 322 -25.93 13.57 6.09
C GLU A 322 -26.09 12.11 6.49
N ASP A 323 -26.52 11.89 7.74
CA ASP A 323 -26.82 10.55 8.21
C ASP A 323 -27.93 9.91 7.39
N VAL A 324 -27.76 8.63 7.07
CA VAL A 324 -28.77 7.87 6.33
C VAL A 324 -30.06 7.83 7.15
N THR A 325 -31.08 8.52 6.65
CA THR A 325 -32.41 8.49 7.28
C THR A 325 -33.14 7.23 6.84
N TRP A 326 -33.07 6.20 7.68
CA TRP A 326 -33.77 4.94 7.43
C TRP A 326 -35.28 5.14 7.55
N ASN A 327 -36.03 4.66 6.56
CA ASN A 327 -37.49 4.67 6.63
C ASN A 327 -37.97 3.47 7.45
N GLU A 328 -38.18 3.69 8.75
CA GLU A 328 -38.70 2.68 9.68
C GLU A 328 -40.13 2.21 9.34
N GLU A 329 -40.89 3.03 8.61
CA GLU A 329 -42.26 2.72 8.19
C GLU A 329 -42.31 1.95 6.85
N ALA A 330 -41.18 1.79 6.16
CA ALA A 330 -41.14 1.16 4.84
C ALA A 330 -41.72 -0.26 4.84
N PHE A 331 -41.50 -1.02 5.91
CA PHE A 331 -42.04 -2.38 6.05
C PHE A 331 -43.55 -2.37 6.32
N GLU A 332 -44.05 -1.37 7.04
CA GLU A 332 -45.48 -1.23 7.34
C GLU A 332 -46.28 -0.82 6.10
N LEU A 333 -45.70 0.03 5.25
CA LEU A 333 -46.27 0.46 3.97
C LEU A 333 -46.30 -0.65 2.90
N LEU A 334 -45.65 -1.78 3.15
CA LEU A 334 -45.63 -2.89 2.22
C LEU A 334 -47.05 -3.50 2.09
N VAL A 335 -47.59 -3.52 0.88
CA VAL A 335 -48.93 -4.08 0.59
C VAL A 335 -48.83 -5.60 0.43
N ILE A 336 -48.65 -6.30 1.56
CA ILE A 336 -48.73 -7.76 1.68
C ILE A 336 -49.68 -8.13 2.82
N ASP A 337 -50.17 -9.36 2.84
CA ASP A 337 -51.06 -9.80 3.91
C ASP A 337 -50.34 -9.79 5.27
N GLU A 338 -51.10 -9.49 6.32
CA GLU A 338 -50.56 -9.32 7.67
C GLU A 338 -49.88 -10.59 8.19
N GLY A 339 -50.39 -11.78 7.81
CA GLY A 339 -49.78 -13.06 8.18
C GLY A 339 -48.39 -13.24 7.57
N THR A 340 -48.19 -12.84 6.32
CA THR A 340 -46.87 -12.85 5.66
C THR A 340 -45.94 -11.81 6.27
N LYS A 341 -46.43 -10.62 6.68
CA LYS A 341 -45.61 -9.62 7.41
C LYS A 341 -45.09 -10.18 8.73
N GLU A 342 -45.97 -10.80 9.53
CA GLU A 342 -45.62 -11.43 10.80
C GLU A 342 -44.60 -12.55 10.60
N LEU A 343 -44.78 -13.38 9.56
CA LEU A 343 -43.84 -14.45 9.24
C LEU A 343 -42.46 -13.90 8.86
N VAL A 344 -42.39 -12.89 8.00
CA VAL A 344 -41.12 -12.27 7.61
C VAL A 344 -40.42 -11.65 8.81
N LYS A 345 -41.15 -10.91 9.66
CA LYS A 345 -40.61 -10.37 10.92
C LYS A 345 -40.07 -11.49 11.81
N ALA A 346 -40.84 -12.55 12.06
CA ALA A 346 -40.44 -13.66 12.91
C ALA A 346 -39.19 -14.40 12.39
N VAL A 347 -39.08 -14.58 11.07
CA VAL A 347 -37.92 -15.22 10.45
C VAL A 347 -36.68 -14.34 10.59
N VAL A 348 -36.78 -13.05 10.27
CA VAL A 348 -35.65 -12.10 10.39
C VAL A 348 -35.20 -11.96 11.85
N THR A 349 -36.15 -11.82 12.78
CA THR A 349 -35.86 -11.71 14.22
C THR A 349 -35.19 -12.99 14.76
N ASN A 350 -35.67 -14.18 14.40
CA ASN A 350 -35.02 -15.43 14.80
C ASN A 350 -33.62 -15.59 14.20
N GLN A 351 -33.41 -15.11 12.99
CA GLN A 351 -32.09 -15.13 12.34
C GLN A 351 -31.10 -14.20 13.07
N LEU A 352 -31.52 -12.99 13.44
CA LEU A 352 -30.71 -12.05 14.22
C LEU A 352 -30.33 -12.64 15.60
N TYR A 353 -31.28 -13.27 16.30
CA TYR A 353 -31.00 -13.95 17.56
C TYR A 353 -30.10 -15.19 17.42
N ALA A 354 -30.15 -15.88 16.27
CA ALA A 354 -29.28 -17.01 15.99
C ALA A 354 -27.85 -16.54 15.68
N GLU A 355 -27.68 -15.42 14.99
CA GLU A 355 -26.38 -14.81 14.68
C GLU A 355 -25.69 -14.25 15.94
N ASP A 356 -26.45 -13.67 16.88
CA ASP A 356 -25.93 -13.18 18.17
C ASP A 356 -25.40 -14.30 19.11
N HIS A 357 -25.70 -15.56 18.76
CA HIS A 357 -25.27 -16.76 19.51
C HIS A 357 -24.47 -17.78 18.69
N ALA A 358 -24.29 -17.54 17.39
CA ALA A 358 -23.55 -18.43 16.50
C ALA A 358 -22.64 -17.62 15.59
N ASP A 359 -21.45 -17.27 16.09
CA ASP A 359 -20.38 -16.80 15.22
C ASP A 359 -19.00 -17.28 15.69
N VAL A 360 -18.45 -18.29 15.00
CA VAL A 360 -17.02 -18.69 15.08
C VAL A 360 -16.39 -18.77 13.68
N ILE A 361 -17.14 -18.51 12.59
CA ILE A 361 -16.55 -18.51 11.24
C ILE A 361 -17.18 -17.39 10.39
N ARG A 362 -16.52 -16.22 10.39
CA ARG A 362 -16.78 -15.14 9.42
C ARG A 362 -16.54 -15.66 8.00
N GLY A 363 -17.54 -15.52 7.13
CA GLY A 363 -17.43 -15.76 5.69
C GLY A 363 -18.14 -17.00 5.14
N LYS A 364 -18.89 -17.77 5.95
CA LYS A 364 -19.62 -18.96 5.46
C LYS A 364 -21.13 -18.87 5.64
N GLY A 365 -21.76 -18.18 4.68
CA GLY A 365 -23.12 -18.38 4.19
C GLY A 365 -24.23 -18.70 5.20
N ASN A 366 -24.81 -17.66 5.79
CA ASN A 366 -26.17 -17.68 6.35
C ASN A 366 -27.01 -16.47 5.87
N GLY A 367 -26.69 -15.92 4.70
CA GLY A 367 -27.46 -14.83 4.12
C GLY A 367 -28.88 -15.27 3.79
N LEU A 368 -29.86 -14.76 4.53
CA LEU A 368 -31.27 -14.93 4.24
C LEU A 368 -31.69 -13.90 3.19
N PHE A 369 -31.96 -14.36 1.97
CA PHE A 369 -32.50 -13.52 0.90
C PHE A 369 -34.01 -13.75 0.77
N ILE A 370 -34.82 -12.73 1.10
CA ILE A 370 -36.27 -12.75 0.89
C ILE A 370 -36.60 -11.86 -0.31
N LEU A 371 -37.13 -12.46 -1.37
CA LEU A 371 -37.63 -11.72 -2.53
C LEU A 371 -39.13 -11.44 -2.36
N LEU A 372 -39.47 -10.17 -2.22
CA LEU A 372 -40.86 -9.71 -2.13
C LEU A 372 -41.29 -9.11 -3.47
N HIS A 373 -42.18 -9.80 -4.19
CA HIS A 373 -42.73 -9.32 -5.48
C HIS A 373 -44.19 -8.87 -5.32
N GLY A 374 -44.52 -7.69 -5.84
CA GLY A 374 -45.88 -7.14 -5.82
C GLY A 374 -46.41 -6.90 -7.24
N TYR A 375 -47.71 -7.14 -7.45
CA TYR A 375 -48.43 -6.64 -8.62
C TYR A 375 -48.99 -5.26 -8.29
N LEU A 376 -48.66 -4.25 -9.11
CA LEU A 376 -49.31 -2.94 -9.06
C LEU A 376 -50.73 -3.10 -9.61
N PRO A 377 -51.79 -3.00 -8.80
CA PRO A 377 -53.15 -3.07 -9.31
C PRO A 377 -53.42 -1.85 -10.19
N ALA A 378 -53.96 -2.08 -11.39
CA ALA A 378 -54.25 -1.03 -12.37
C ALA A 378 -55.20 0.08 -11.86
N GLU A 379 -55.87 -0.12 -10.72
CA GLU A 379 -56.80 0.82 -10.10
C GLU A 379 -56.13 2.01 -9.37
N LEU A 380 -54.80 2.00 -9.19
CA LEU A 380 -54.05 3.15 -8.64
C LEU A 380 -53.53 4.13 -9.71
N LEU A 381 -53.70 3.84 -11.00
CA LEU A 381 -53.30 4.75 -12.10
C LEU A 381 -54.31 5.88 -12.36
N THR A 382 -55.50 5.86 -11.74
CA THR A 382 -56.52 6.92 -11.93
C THR A 382 -56.46 8.06 -10.90
N GLY A 383 -55.59 7.99 -9.89
CA GLY A 383 -55.54 8.97 -8.79
C GLY A 383 -54.45 10.04 -8.86
N LEU A 384 -53.42 9.88 -9.69
CA LEU A 384 -52.33 10.85 -9.84
C LEU A 384 -52.59 11.77 -11.03
N GLN A 385 -53.63 12.59 -10.94
CA GLN A 385 -53.61 13.88 -11.64
C GLN A 385 -52.68 14.80 -10.86
N ILE A 386 -51.53 15.07 -11.48
CA ILE A 386 -50.61 16.15 -11.12
C ILE A 386 -51.41 17.45 -11.13
N SER A 387 -51.76 17.98 -9.96
CA SER A 387 -52.09 19.39 -9.80
C SER A 387 -50.79 20.16 -9.70
N ASN A 388 -50.26 20.60 -10.84
CA ASN A 388 -49.33 21.72 -10.87
C ASN A 388 -50.15 22.99 -10.60
N SER A 389 -49.81 23.69 -9.52
CA SER A 389 -50.05 25.12 -9.33
C SER A 389 -48.71 25.76 -8.96
#